data_AF-A0A519PXG8-F1
#
_entry.id   AF-A0A519PXG8-F1
#
_cell.length_a   1.000
_cell.length_b   1.000
_cell.length_c   1.000
_cell.angle_alpha   90.00
_cell.angle_beta   90.00
_cell.angle_gamma   90.00
#
_symmetry.space_group_name_H-M   'P 1'
#
loop_
_entity.id
_entity.type
_entity.pdbx_description
1 polymer ?
#
loop_
_entity_poly.entity_id
_entity_poly.type
_entity_poly.pdbx_seq_one_letter_code
_entity_poly.pdbx_strand_id
1 'polypeptide(L)'
;MAARIIRDWRGLDAADRGAAVAVGAFDGVHRGHQAVIAEARTAAERLGAPLGVVSFDPHPRRFFQKDVAPFRVMTADQMAEALGELG
;
A
#
# COMPACT_ATOMS: atom_id res chain seq x y z
N MET A 1 -0.87 -2.83 14.70
CA MET A 1 0.55 -2.48 14.96
C MET A 1 0.92 -1.39 13.96
N ALA A 2 1.90 -0.52 14.24
CA ALA A 2 2.29 0.49 13.26
C ALA A 2 3.02 -0.16 12.07
N ALA A 3 2.55 0.06 10.84
CA ALA A 3 3.20 -0.44 9.64
C ALA A 3 4.57 0.23 9.42
N ARG A 4 5.58 -0.53 8.96
CA ARG A 4 6.86 0.03 8.54
C ARG A 4 6.71 0.72 7.19
N ILE A 5 7.01 2.02 7.11
CA ILE A 5 6.91 2.80 5.87
C ILE A 5 8.26 2.78 5.14
N ILE A 6 8.23 2.32 3.88
CA ILE A 6 9.35 2.35 2.95
C ILE A 6 8.97 3.30 1.80
N ARG A 7 9.70 4.41 1.63
CA ARG A 7 9.31 5.47 0.68
C ARG A 7 9.59 5.12 -0.77
N ASP A 8 10.61 4.30 -1.03
CA ASP A 8 10.93 3.78 -2.36
C ASP A 8 11.80 2.52 -2.28
N TRP A 9 12.05 1.90 -3.42
CA TRP A 9 12.76 0.62 -3.53
C TRP A 9 14.18 0.61 -2.94
N ARG A 10 14.80 1.77 -2.71
CA ARG A 10 16.14 1.88 -2.10
C ARG A 10 16.11 1.66 -0.58
N GLY A 11 14.94 1.75 0.04
CA GLY A 11 14.75 1.51 1.47
C GLY A 11 14.44 0.05 1.83
N LEU A 12 14.40 -0.85 0.84
CA LEU A 12 14.19 -2.28 1.06
C LEU A 12 15.47 -2.95 1.55
N ASP A 13 15.34 -3.91 2.46
CA ASP A 13 16.43 -4.72 3.01
C ASP A 13 16.24 -6.22 2.70
N ALA A 14 17.16 -7.06 3.18
CA ALA A 14 17.13 -8.49 2.92
C ALA A 14 15.88 -9.19 3.50
N ALA A 15 15.29 -8.66 4.58
CA ALA A 15 14.12 -9.22 5.23
C ALA A 15 12.82 -8.97 4.44
N ASP A 16 12.80 -8.02 3.50
CA ASP A 16 11.63 -7.76 2.63
C ASP A 16 11.53 -8.71 1.43
N ARG A 17 12.57 -9.51 1.17
CA ARG A 17 12.62 -10.35 -0.03
C ARG A 17 11.60 -11.49 0.05
N GLY A 18 10.89 -11.71 -1.06
CA GLY A 18 9.88 -12.77 -1.17
C GLY A 18 8.49 -12.38 -0.66
N ALA A 19 8.29 -11.12 -0.28
CA ALA A 19 7.00 -10.62 0.21
C ALA A 19 5.84 -10.89 -0.76
N ALA A 20 4.67 -11.22 -0.21
CA ALA A 20 3.41 -11.16 -0.94
C ALA A 20 2.84 -9.74 -0.78
N VAL A 21 2.55 -9.09 -1.91
CA VAL A 21 2.29 -7.64 -1.95
C VAL A 21 0.99 -7.32 -2.65
N ALA A 22 0.16 -6.49 -2.03
CA ALA A 22 -0.94 -5.81 -2.70
C ALA A 22 -0.45 -4.50 -3.33
N VAL A 23 -0.71 -4.30 -4.63
CA VAL A 23 -0.25 -3.12 -5.38
C VAL A 23 -1.45 -2.32 -5.88
N GLY A 24 -1.51 -1.03 -5.58
CA GLY A 24 -2.64 -0.18 -5.96
C GLY A 24 -2.55 1.22 -5.38
N ALA A 25 -3.41 2.14 -5.85
CA ALA A 25 -3.42 3.51 -5.32
C ALA A 25 -3.94 3.59 -3.88
N PHE A 26 -4.80 2.65 -3.47
CA PHE A 26 -5.35 2.49 -2.11
C PHE A 26 -5.97 3.75 -1.47
N ASP A 27 -6.24 4.79 -2.24
CA ASP A 27 -6.84 6.04 -1.76
C ASP A 27 -8.22 5.76 -1.14
N GLY A 28 -8.38 6.13 0.13
CA GLY A 28 -9.58 5.88 0.92
C GLY A 28 -9.74 4.46 1.49
N VAL A 29 -8.86 3.50 1.17
CA VAL A 29 -8.82 2.13 1.74
C VAL A 29 -10.21 1.47 1.88
N HIS A 30 -11.06 1.63 0.86
CA HIS A 30 -12.43 1.13 0.87
C HIS A 30 -12.51 -0.40 0.83
N ARG A 31 -13.72 -0.97 0.97
CA ARG A 31 -13.94 -2.44 1.04
C ARG A 31 -13.29 -3.24 -0.10
N GLY A 32 -13.31 -2.71 -1.32
CA GLY A 32 -12.60 -3.33 -2.45
C GLY A 32 -11.07 -3.42 -2.26
N HIS A 33 -10.43 -2.36 -1.74
CA HIS A 33 -9.02 -2.37 -1.40
C HIS A 33 -8.70 -3.34 -0.28
N GLN A 34 -9.55 -3.37 0.76
CA GLN A 34 -9.41 -4.31 1.88
C GLN A 34 -9.44 -5.76 1.41
N ALA A 35 -10.29 -6.10 0.44
CA ALA A 35 -10.32 -7.44 -0.15
C ALA A 35 -9.00 -7.80 -0.85
N VAL A 36 -8.43 -6.89 -1.66
CA VAL A 36 -7.13 -7.13 -2.33
C VAL A 36 -6.01 -7.32 -1.31
N ILE A 37 -6.00 -6.52 -0.23
CA ILE A 37 -5.01 -6.62 0.85
C ILE A 37 -5.18 -7.95 1.61
N ALA A 38 -6.41 -8.40 1.84
CA ALA A 38 -6.70 -9.69 2.48
C ALA A 38 -6.20 -10.88 1.65
N GLU A 39 -6.28 -10.81 0.31
CA GLU A 39 -5.70 -11.83 -0.57
C GLU A 39 -4.15 -11.86 -0.47
N ALA A 40 -3.51 -10.70 -0.43
CA ALA A 40 -2.06 -10.62 -0.22
C ALA A 40 -1.65 -11.18 1.16
N ARG A 41 -2.43 -10.90 2.21
CA ARG A 41 -2.24 -11.49 3.55
C ARG A 41 -2.32 -13.01 3.51
N THR A 42 -3.38 -13.55 2.91
CA THR A 42 -3.57 -15.01 2.77
C THR A 42 -2.41 -15.66 2.02
N ALA A 43 -1.87 -14.99 0.99
CA ALA A 43 -0.70 -15.45 0.26
C ALA A 43 0.58 -15.40 1.11
N ALA A 44 0.80 -14.31 1.87
CA ALA A 44 1.95 -14.16 2.77
C ALA A 44 1.98 -15.27 3.83
N GLU A 45 0.83 -15.52 4.48
CA GLU A 45 0.68 -16.56 5.51
C GLU A 45 0.96 -17.96 4.95
N ARG A 46 0.40 -18.28 3.77
CA ARG A 46 0.62 -19.57 3.10
C ARG A 46 2.10 -19.80 2.73
N LEU A 47 2.81 -18.74 2.36
CA LEU A 47 4.20 -18.81 1.91
C LEU A 47 5.22 -18.64 3.05
N GLY A 48 4.78 -18.30 4.26
CA GLY A 48 5.68 -17.91 5.35
C GLY A 48 6.50 -16.67 4.99
N ALA A 49 5.94 -15.76 4.19
CA ALA A 49 6.61 -14.59 3.64
C ALA A 49 6.12 -13.28 4.27
N PRO A 50 6.88 -12.17 4.16
CA PRO A 50 6.41 -10.87 4.59
C PRO A 50 5.15 -10.42 3.83
N LEU A 51 4.26 -9.69 4.51
CA LEU A 51 3.14 -8.98 3.88
C LEU A 51 3.56 -7.54 3.57
N GLY A 52 3.27 -7.07 2.36
CA GLY A 52 3.51 -5.70 1.96
C GLY A 52 2.33 -5.06 1.22
N VAL A 53 2.32 -3.73 1.23
CA VAL A 53 1.43 -2.92 0.39
C VAL A 53 2.31 -1.91 -0.36
N VAL A 54 2.15 -1.84 -1.68
CA VAL A 54 2.80 -0.82 -2.51
C VAL A 54 1.72 0.14 -3.01
N SER A 55 1.91 1.41 -2.67
CA SER A 55 1.07 2.51 -3.13
C SER A 55 1.92 3.63 -3.75
N PHE A 56 1.25 4.67 -4.24
CA PHE A 56 1.86 5.73 -5.03
C PHE A 56 1.54 7.10 -4.43
N ASP A 57 2.58 7.85 -4.10
CA ASP A 57 2.47 9.27 -3.73
C ASP A 57 3.49 10.06 -4.58
N PRO A 58 3.06 11.10 -5.32
CA PRO A 58 1.69 11.58 -5.48
C PRO A 58 0.79 10.56 -6.22
N HIS A 59 -0.53 10.66 -6.00
CA HIS A 59 -1.52 9.79 -6.64
C HIS A 59 -1.29 9.66 -8.16
N PRO A 60 -1.35 8.45 -8.77
CA PRO A 60 -0.94 8.24 -10.17
C PRO A 60 -1.67 9.14 -11.16
N ARG A 61 -2.95 9.41 -10.89
CA ARG A 61 -3.76 10.36 -11.70
C ARG A 61 -3.13 11.75 -11.78
N ARG A 62 -2.45 12.26 -10.75
CA ARG A 62 -1.74 13.55 -10.80
C ARG A 62 -0.52 13.51 -11.72
N PHE A 63 0.12 12.34 -11.84
CA PHE A 63 1.23 12.17 -12.77
C PHE A 63 0.74 12.20 -14.23
N PHE A 64 -0.36 11.51 -14.52
CA PHE A 64 -0.92 11.40 -15.88
C PHE A 64 -1.83 12.56 -16.31
N GLN A 65 -2.48 13.24 -15.37
CA GLN A 65 -3.46 14.31 -15.62
C GLN A 65 -3.10 15.56 -14.81
N LYS A 66 -2.08 16.30 -15.28
CA LYS A 66 -1.54 17.46 -14.56
C LYS A 66 -2.51 18.63 -14.46
N ASP A 67 -3.41 18.77 -15.44
CA ASP A 67 -4.34 19.91 -15.54
C ASP A 67 -5.66 19.70 -14.78
N VAL A 68 -5.87 18.51 -14.21
CA VAL A 68 -7.08 18.20 -13.44
C VAL A 68 -6.85 18.55 -11.97
N ALA A 69 -7.87 19.13 -11.34
CA ALA A 69 -7.83 19.47 -9.93
C ALA A 69 -7.40 18.25 -9.08
N PRO A 70 -6.47 18.42 -8.12
CA PRO A 70 -6.04 17.33 -7.28
C PRO A 70 -7.23 16.72 -6.54
N PHE A 71 -7.43 15.42 -6.70
CA PHE A 71 -8.40 14.66 -5.92
C PHE A 71 -7.63 13.63 -5.10
N ARG A 72 -7.83 13.67 -3.78
CA ARG A 72 -7.35 12.66 -2.84
C ARG A 72 -8.42 12.48 -1.75
N VAL A 73 -8.71 11.25 -1.37
CA VAL A 73 -9.55 10.95 -0.20
C VAL A 73 -8.70 11.01 1.07
N MET A 74 -7.45 10.54 1.03
CA MET A 74 -6.54 10.49 2.18
C MET A 74 -5.16 11.10 1.89
N THR A 75 -4.51 11.61 2.94
CA THR A 75 -3.06 11.87 2.93
C THR A 75 -2.26 10.57 2.88
N ALA A 76 -0.98 10.63 2.49
CA ALA A 76 -0.12 9.44 2.52
C ALA A 76 0.01 8.87 3.94
N ASP A 77 0.04 9.75 4.95
CA ASP A 77 0.11 9.35 6.36
C ASP A 77 -1.23 8.78 6.86
N GLN A 78 -2.37 9.36 6.48
CA GLN A 78 -3.70 8.80 6.77
C GLN A 78 -3.89 7.41 6.13
N MET A 79 -3.43 7.25 4.89
CA MET A 79 -3.46 5.96 4.21
C MET A 79 -2.55 4.94 4.93
N ALA A 80 -1.35 5.34 5.36
CA ALA A 80 -0.45 4.46 6.10
C ALA A 80 -1.04 4.02 7.45
N GLU A 81 -1.72 4.93 8.16
CA GLU A 81 -2.44 4.61 9.40
C GLU A 81 -3.57 3.61 9.15
N ALA A 82 -4.46 3.88 8.18
CA ALA A 82 -5.56 3.00 7.83
C ALA A 82 -5.09 1.61 7.36
N LEU A 83 -3.96 1.53 6.63
CA LEU A 83 -3.36 0.26 6.23
C LEU A 83 -2.80 -0.52 7.42
N GLY A 84 -2.23 0.16 8.41
CA GLY A 84 -1.70 -0.47 9.64
C GLY A 84 -2.77 -1.15 10.50
N GLU A 85 -4.04 -0.78 10.34
CA GLU A 85 -5.17 -1.43 11.01
C GLU A 85 -5.58 -2.75 10.35
N LEU A 86 -5.23 -2.97 9.08
CA LEU A 86 -5.62 -4.16 8.33
C LEU A 86 -4.73 -5.38 8.63
N GLY A 87 -3.69 -5.18 9.46
CA GLY A 87 -2.95 -6.19 10.21
C GLY A 87 -1.44 -6.05 10.13
#